data_AF-A0A916TWP7-F1
#
_entry.id   AF-A0A916TWP7-F1
#
_cell.length_a   1.000
_cell.length_b   1.000
_cell.length_c   1.000
_cell.angle_alpha   90.00
_cell.angle_beta   90.00
_cell.angle_gamma   90.00
#
_symmetry.space_group_name_H-M   'P 1'
#
loop_
_entity.id
_entity.type
_entity.pdbx_description
1 polymer ?
#
loop_
_entity_poly.entity_id
_entity_poly.type
_entity_poly.pdbx_seq_one_letter_code
_entity_poly.pdbx_strand_id
1 'polypeptide(L)' 'MRSAFKVIITKVADTGDPEEYDMPHSSLNYLMDPQCRYRAHYPDAMEAPRLAATLRREISESHEASK' A
#
# COMPACT_ATOMS: atom_id res chain seq x y z
N MET A 1 -11.10 15.43 11.62
CA MET A 1 -9.66 15.09 11.82
C MET A 1 -9.52 13.58 11.72
N ARG A 2 -9.00 13.03 10.61
CA ARG A 2 -8.80 11.58 10.45
C ARG A 2 -7.39 11.23 10.95
N SER A 3 -7.32 10.50 12.06
CA SER A 3 -6.06 9.99 12.61
C SER A 3 -5.63 8.77 11.79
N ALA A 4 -4.42 8.79 11.23
CA ALA A 4 -3.82 7.61 10.62
C ALA A 4 -3.42 6.64 11.75
N PHE A 5 -4.04 5.45 11.77
CA PHE A 5 -3.66 4.40 12.69
C PHE A 5 -2.35 3.76 12.22
N LYS A 6 -1.35 3.69 13.11
CA LYS A 6 -0.06 3.04 12.85
C LYS A 6 -0.12 1.61 13.35
N VAL A 7 -0.04 0.64 12.45
CA VAL A 7 0.09 -0.78 12.79
C VAL A 7 1.56 -1.06 13.07
N ILE A 8 1.87 -1.64 14.23
CA ILE A 8 3.21 -2.09 14.60
C ILE A 8 3.18 -3.61 14.62
N ILE A 9 4.02 -4.24 13.78
CA ILE A 9 4.13 -5.70 13.67
C ILE A 9 5.52 -6.07 14.21
N THR A 10 5.59 -7.08 15.08
CA THR A 10 6.85 -7.65 15.59
C THR A 10 6.89 -9.11 15.17
N LYS A 11 7.97 -9.54 14.51
CA LYS A 11 8.17 -10.95 14.11
C LYS A 11 8.37 -11.78 15.38
N VAL A 12 7.54 -12.79 15.60
CA VAL A 12 7.70 -13.76 16.69
C VAL A 12 8.25 -15.05 16.06
N ALA A 13 9.26 -15.65 16.69
CA ALA A 13 9.82 -16.90 16.22
C ALA A 13 8.76 -18.01 16.33
N ASP A 14 8.44 -18.67 15.22
CA ASP A 14 7.59 -19.85 15.19
C ASP A 14 8.48 -21.10 15.26
N THR A 15 8.70 -21.62 16.46
CA THR A 15 9.52 -22.82 16.70
C THR A 15 8.86 -24.11 16.19
N GLY A 16 7.63 -24.04 15.66
CA GLY A 16 6.88 -25.18 15.14
C GLY A 16 6.85 -25.31 13.62
N ASP A 17 7.43 -24.38 12.87
CA ASP A 17 7.44 -24.42 11.40
C ASP A 17 8.66 -25.19 10.87
N PRO A 18 8.49 -26.41 10.34
CA PRO A 18 9.61 -27.24 9.90
C PRO A 18 10.31 -26.72 8.64
N GLU A 19 9.69 -25.80 7.91
CA GLU A 19 10.18 -25.31 6.60
C GLU A 19 10.57 -23.82 6.62
N GLU A 20 10.46 -23.15 7.79
CA GLU A 20 10.78 -21.73 7.97
C GLU A 20 10.17 -20.88 6.83
N TYR A 21 8.84 -20.95 6.68
CA TYR A 21 8.11 -20.33 5.58
C TYR A 21 8.16 -18.80 5.67
N ASP A 22 9.31 -18.24 5.27
CA ASP A 22 9.53 -16.81 5.11
C ASP A 22 8.94 -16.42 3.75
N MET A 23 7.61 -16.50 3.64
CA MET A 23 6.92 -15.97 2.48
C MET A 23 7.23 -14.47 2.44
N PRO A 24 7.91 -13.97 1.40
CA PRO A 24 7.96 -12.54 1.17
C PRO A 24 6.54 -12.15 0.82
N HIS A 25 5.76 -11.73 1.83
CA HIS A 25 4.51 -11.04 1.61
C HIS A 25 4.90 -9.78 0.83
N SER A 26 4.82 -9.86 -0.50
CA SER A 26 4.90 -8.70 -1.36
C SER A 26 3.64 -7.90 -1.06
N SER A 27 3.68 -7.18 0.05
CA SER A 27 2.62 -6.28 0.46
C SER A 27 2.51 -5.27 -0.67
N LEU A 28 1.38 -5.28 -1.35
CA LEU A 28 1.04 -4.36 -2.42
C LEU A 28 -0.08 -3.47 -1.91
N ASN A 29 0.15 -2.17 -1.98
CA ASN A 29 -0.86 -1.17 -1.69
C ASN A 29 -1.61 -0.85 -2.99
N TYR A 30 -2.92 -1.07 -3.02
CA TYR A 30 -3.76 -0.81 -4.20
C TYR A 30 -4.45 0.55 -4.08
N LEU A 31 -4.39 1.34 -5.16
CA LEU A 31 -5.13 2.57 -5.30
C LEU A 31 -6.41 2.32 -6.10
N MET A 32 -7.53 2.71 -5.51
CA MET A 32 -8.86 2.64 -6.12
C MET A 32 -9.45 4.06 -6.25
N ASP A 33 -10.29 4.27 -7.26
CA ASP A 33 -11.14 5.45 -7.35
C ASP A 33 -12.35 5.35 -6.38
N PRO A 34 -13.14 6.43 -6.18
CA PRO A 34 -14.33 6.39 -5.32
C PRO A 34 -15.45 5.46 -5.80
N GLN A 35 -15.40 4.99 -7.05
CA GLN A 35 -16.30 3.98 -7.62
C GLN A 35 -15.72 2.56 -7.52
N CYS A 36 -14.67 2.38 -6.71
CA CYS A 36 -13.96 1.12 -6.50
C CYS A 36 -13.28 0.56 -7.76
N ARG A 37 -12.90 1.41 -8.73
CA ARG A 37 -12.13 0.99 -9.90
C ARG A 37 -10.63 1.06 -9.61
N TYR A 38 -9.91 0.06 -10.10
CA TYR A 38 -8.45 0.01 -10.03
C TYR A 38 -7.80 1.19 -10.75
N ARG A 39 -6.82 1.82 -10.09
CA ARG A 39 -5.98 2.88 -10.66
C ARG A 39 -4.52 2.47 -10.77
N ALA A 40 -3.95 2.01 -9.65
CA ALA A 40 -2.53 1.67 -9.57
C ALA A 40 -2.26 0.72 -8.39
N HIS A 41 -1.06 0.13 -8.34
CA HIS A 41 -0.55 -0.56 -7.16
C HIS A 41 0.89 -0.13 -6.86
N TYR A 42 1.30 -0.23 -5.59
CA TYR A 42 2.62 0.16 -5.12
C TYR A 42 3.22 -0.92 -4.21
N PRO A 43 4.52 -1.22 -4.34
CA PRO A 43 5.22 -2.02 -3.34
C PRO A 43 5.16 -1.37 -1.96
N ASP A 44 5.01 -2.17 -0.92
CA ASP A 44 5.06 -1.70 0.47
C ASP A 44 6.42 -1.10 0.85
N ALA A 45 7.50 -1.58 0.23
CA ALA A 45 8.84 -1.01 0.38
C ALA A 45 9.02 0.36 -0.29
N MET A 46 7.98 0.97 -0.86
CA MET A 46 8.08 2.30 -1.46
C MET A 46 8.16 3.39 -0.38
N GLU A 47 9.21 4.20 -0.46
CA GLU A 47 9.39 5.36 0.43
C GLU A 47 8.21 6.33 0.42
N ALA A 48 7.78 6.76 1.61
CA ALA A 48 6.58 7.58 1.80
C ALA A 48 6.57 8.89 0.97
N PRO A 49 7.68 9.65 0.82
CA PRO A 49 7.70 10.84 -0.02
C PRO A 49 7.41 10.54 -1.50
N ARG A 50 7.91 9.40 -1.99
CA ARG A 50 7.72 8.96 -3.38
C ARG A 50 6.30 8.48 -3.61
N LEU A 51 5.73 7.74 -2.66
CA LEU A 51 4.33 7.33 -2.68
C LEU A 51 3.43 8.57 -2.71
N ALA A 52 3.66 9.55 -1.82
CA ALA A 52 2.87 10.77 -1.75
C ALA A 52 2.93 11.61 -3.04
N ALA A 53 4.11 11.72 -3.66
CA ALA A 53 4.26 12.40 -4.96
C ALA A 53 3.47 11.70 -6.06
N THR A 54 3.49 10.37 -6.07
CA THR A 54 2.76 9.56 -7.05
C THR A 54 1.25 9.69 -6.87
N LEU A 55 0.76 9.61 -5.63
CA LEU A 55 -0.66 9.79 -5.31
C LEU A 55 -1.18 11.17 -5.75
N ARG A 56 -0.39 12.23 -5.54
CA ARG A 56 -0.76 13.58 -6.00
C ARG A 56 -0.96 13.63 -7.52
N ARG A 57 -0.08 12.99 -8.29
CA ARG A 57 -0.19 12.92 -9.75
C ARG A 57 -1.47 12.19 -10.17
N GLU A 58 -1.74 11.01 -9.61
CA GLU A 58 -2.95 10.23 -9.90
C GLU A 58 -4.24 11.01 -9.60
N ILE A 59 -4.26 11.78 -8.51
CA ILE A 59 -5.41 12.62 -8.15
C ILE A 59 -5.62 13.75 -9.17
N SER A 60 -4.54 14.42 -9.60
CA SER A 60 -4.62 15.47 -10.62
C SER A 60 -5.12 14.94 -11.96
N GLU A 61 -4.65 13.78 -12.40
CA GLU A 61 -5.07 13.14 -13.66
C GLU A 61 -6.52 12.62 -13.59
N SER A 62 -6.97 12.15 -12.43
CA SER A 62 -8.35 11.69 -12.22
C SER A 62 -9.38 12.83 -12.29
N HIS A 63 -8.98 14.05 -11.91
CA HIS A 63 -9.83 15.24 -12.01
C HIS A 63 -10.06 15.69 -13.45
N GLU A 64 -9.08 15.49 -14.33
CA GLU A 64 -9.20 15.81 -15.76
C GLU A 64 -10.11 14.83 -16.50
N ALA A 65 -10.08 13.54 -16.12
CA ALA A 65 -10.89 12.49 -16.77
C ALA A 65 -12.39 12.48 -16.37
N SER A 66 -12.80 13.28 -15.38
CA SER A 66 -14.21 13.41 -14.95
C SER A 66 -14.89 14.69 -15.45
N LYS A 67 -14.21 15.48 -16.30
CA LYS A 67 -14.79 16.61 -17.04
C LYS A 67 -15.21 16.17 -18.44
#